data_AF-A0A0J7IUG3-F1
#
_entry.id   AF-A0A0J7IUG3-F1
#
_cell.length_a   1.000
_cell.length_b   1.000
_cell.length_c   1.000
_cell.angle_alpha   90.00
_cell.angle_beta   90.00
_cell.angle_gamma   90.00
#
_symmetry.space_group_name_H-M   'P 1'
#
loop_
_entity.id
_entity.type
_entity.pdbx_description
1 polymer ?
#
loop_
_entity_poly.entity_id
_entity_poly.type
_entity_poly.pdbx_seq_one_letter_code
_entity_poly.pdbx_strand_id
1 'polypeptide(L)'
;MITKEQALENVKKYLEERKRNYIRIAKVDEIKLKENTKVPYPFSKYYEKEKNMYNVYYDVERGYDEIPYFVYIDAETGEVLFTMTEHGYAEDWED
;
A
#
# COMPACT_ATOMS: atom_id res chain seq x y z
N MET A 1 -10.68 -13.77 0.35
CA MET A 1 -9.45 -13.13 0.87
C MET A 1 -8.21 -13.75 0.23
N ILE A 2 -7.30 -12.91 -0.27
CA ILE A 2 -5.98 -13.30 -0.75
C ILE A 2 -5.02 -13.59 0.42
N THR A 3 -3.88 -14.20 0.17
CA THR A 3 -2.86 -14.41 1.21
C THR A 3 -1.93 -13.20 1.37
N LYS A 4 -1.15 -13.16 2.45
CA LYS A 4 -0.14 -12.11 2.66
C LYS A 4 0.98 -12.18 1.61
N GLU A 5 1.33 -13.38 1.15
CA GLU A 5 2.28 -13.60 0.06
C GLU A 5 1.77 -12.98 -1.24
N GLN A 6 0.49 -13.22 -1.57
CA GLN A 6 -0.13 -12.62 -2.74
C GLN A 6 -0.20 -11.10 -2.62
N ALA A 7 -0.51 -10.59 -1.42
CA ALA A 7 -0.52 -9.15 -1.17
C ALA A 7 0.86 -8.53 -1.42
N LEU A 8 1.94 -9.16 -0.92
CA LEU A 8 3.30 -8.72 -1.15
C LEU A 8 3.68 -8.74 -2.64
N GLU A 9 3.32 -9.80 -3.37
CA GLU A 9 3.56 -9.91 -4.80
C GLU A 9 2.84 -8.79 -5.58
N ASN A 10 1.57 -8.54 -5.25
CA ASN A 10 0.78 -7.48 -5.87
C ASN A 10 1.42 -6.11 -5.63
N VAL A 11 1.93 -5.83 -4.43
CA VAL A 11 2.65 -4.57 -4.15
C VAL A 11 3.94 -4.47 -4.94
N LYS A 12 4.76 -5.52 -4.99
CA LYS A 12 6.00 -5.50 -5.77
C LYS A 12 5.75 -5.14 -7.23
N LYS A 13 4.76 -5.81 -7.84
CA LYS A 13 4.34 -5.53 -9.21
C LYS A 13 3.83 -4.10 -9.37
N TYR A 14 2.98 -3.65 -8.46
CA TYR A 14 2.44 -2.29 -8.49
C TYR A 14 3.53 -1.20 -8.36
N LEU A 15 4.50 -1.39 -7.45
CA LEU A 15 5.63 -0.46 -7.31
C LEU A 15 6.50 -0.43 -8.57
N GLU A 16 6.72 -1.58 -9.21
CA GLU A 16 7.45 -1.69 -10.47
C GLU A 16 6.71 -0.98 -11.62
N GLU A 17 5.40 -1.20 -11.77
CA GLU A 17 4.55 -0.56 -12.78
C GLU A 17 4.51 0.97 -12.61
N ARG A 18 4.47 1.45 -11.36
CA ARG A 18 4.55 2.87 -11.00
C ARG A 18 5.98 3.44 -11.02
N LYS A 19 7.00 2.60 -11.30
CA LYS A 19 8.42 2.97 -11.30
C LYS A 19 8.86 3.63 -9.98
N ARG A 20 8.32 3.14 -8.86
CA ARG A 20 8.62 3.65 -7.52
C ARG A 20 9.90 3.00 -7.00
N ASN A 21 10.87 3.84 -6.67
CA ASN A 21 12.11 3.38 -6.03
C ASN A 21 11.86 3.07 -4.56
N TYR A 22 12.44 1.98 -4.07
CA TYR A 22 12.45 1.60 -2.66
C TYR A 22 13.74 0.86 -2.34
N ILE A 23 14.21 0.98 -1.09
CA ILE A 23 15.42 0.29 -0.59
C ILE A 23 15.07 -1.00 0.16
N ARG A 24 13.87 -1.06 0.75
CA ARG A 24 13.35 -2.22 1.46
C ARG A 24 11.84 -2.31 1.29
N ILE A 25 11.30 -3.52 1.31
CA ILE A 25 9.87 -3.79 1.39
C ILE A 25 9.61 -4.78 2.51
N ALA A 26 8.44 -4.69 3.12
CA ALA A 26 7.99 -5.56 4.21
C ALA A 26 8.17 -7.05 3.88
N LYS A 27 8.53 -7.83 4.90
CA LYS A 27 8.43 -9.29 4.86
C LYS A 27 6.98 -9.72 5.08
N VAL A 28 6.66 -10.94 4.67
CA VAL A 28 5.29 -11.49 4.72
C VAL A 28 4.71 -11.49 6.14
N ASP A 29 5.53 -11.78 7.15
CA ASP A 29 5.16 -11.79 8.57
C ASP A 29 4.83 -10.40 9.12
N GLU A 30 5.36 -9.34 8.52
CA GLU A 30 5.17 -7.95 8.92
C GLU A 30 3.88 -7.33 8.35
N ILE A 31 3.27 -7.97 7.35
CA ILE A 31 2.03 -7.52 6.71
C ILE A 31 0.86 -7.67 7.70
N LYS A 32 0.16 -6.56 7.95
CA LYS A 32 -0.97 -6.50 8.90
C LYS A 32 -2.30 -6.46 8.16
N LEU A 33 -3.28 -7.21 8.65
CA LEU A 33 -4.68 -7.09 8.24
C LEU A 33 -5.37 -6.04 9.11
N LYS A 34 -6.07 -5.10 8.48
CA LYS A 34 -7.00 -4.18 9.11
C LYS A 34 -8.41 -4.56 8.68
N GLU A 35 -9.21 -5.04 9.61
CA GLU A 35 -10.58 -5.48 9.32
C GLU A 35 -11.56 -4.30 9.39
N ASN A 36 -12.63 -4.36 8.58
CA ASN A 36 -13.76 -3.42 8.61
C ASN A 36 -13.35 -1.94 8.70
N THR A 37 -12.32 -1.56 7.94
CA THR A 37 -11.80 -0.19 7.96
C THR A 37 -12.33 0.57 6.76
N LYS A 38 -12.83 1.79 6.98
CA LYS A 38 -13.24 2.68 5.88
C LYS A 38 -12.03 3.10 5.06
N VAL A 39 -12.15 3.00 3.74
CA VAL A 39 -11.11 3.51 2.82
C VAL A 39 -11.06 5.04 2.94
N PRO A 40 -9.94 5.62 3.40
CA PRO A 40 -9.86 7.05 3.69
C PRO A 40 -9.55 7.91 2.46
N TYR A 41 -9.19 7.30 1.33
CA TYR A 41 -8.74 8.01 0.14
C TYR A 41 -9.92 8.60 -0.68
N PRO A 42 -10.10 9.93 -0.74
CA PRO A 42 -11.30 10.56 -1.34
C PRO A 42 -11.47 10.29 -2.84
N PHE A 43 -10.38 10.12 -3.59
CA PHE A 43 -10.43 9.87 -5.03
C PHE A 43 -10.54 8.38 -5.38
N SER A 44 -10.53 7.49 -4.38
CA SER A 44 -10.78 6.06 -4.60
C SER A 44 -12.26 5.80 -4.93
N LYS A 45 -12.55 4.89 -5.87
CA LYS A 45 -13.91 4.33 -6.10
C LYS A 45 -14.49 3.61 -4.87
N TYR A 46 -13.66 3.37 -3.85
CA TYR A 46 -14.04 2.75 -2.59
C TYR A 46 -14.13 3.72 -1.42
N TYR A 47 -14.02 5.04 -1.64
CA TYR A 47 -14.07 6.04 -0.57
C TYR A 47 -15.26 5.81 0.39
N GLU A 48 -14.96 5.84 1.70
CA GLU A 48 -15.87 5.56 2.83
C GLU A 48 -16.50 4.16 2.89
N LYS A 49 -16.25 3.28 1.92
CA LYS A 49 -16.67 1.88 1.99
C LYS A 49 -15.79 1.11 2.96
N GLU A 50 -16.41 0.23 3.74
CA GLU A 50 -15.70 -0.66 4.65
C GLU A 50 -15.04 -1.80 3.87
N LYS A 51 -13.76 -2.02 4.17
CA LYS A 51 -12.93 -3.05 3.54
C LYS A 51 -12.02 -3.70 4.58
N ASN A 52 -11.74 -4.98 4.35
CA ASN A 52 -10.59 -5.64 4.95
C ASN A 52 -9.37 -5.24 4.11
N MET A 53 -8.32 -4.72 4.74
CA MET A 53 -7.15 -4.20 4.04
C MET A 53 -5.87 -4.81 4.56
N TYR A 54 -5.04 -5.31 3.65
CA TYR A 54 -3.63 -5.55 3.98
C TYR A 54 -2.86 -4.24 3.91
N ASN A 55 -1.98 -4.04 4.88
CA ASN A 55 -1.01 -2.96 4.90
C ASN A 55 0.38 -3.55 4.67
N VAL A 56 1.02 -3.11 3.59
CA VAL A 56 2.39 -3.47 3.22
C VAL A 56 3.20 -2.18 3.21
N TYR A 57 4.30 -2.14 3.97
CA TYR A 57 5.18 -0.99 3.97
C TYR A 57 6.39 -1.21 3.07
N TYR A 58 6.94 -0.13 2.53
CA TYR A 58 8.23 -0.09 1.87
C TYR A 58 8.97 1.18 2.28
N ASP A 59 10.28 1.10 2.33
CA ASP A 59 11.12 2.22 2.75
C ASP A 59 11.76 2.87 1.54
N VAL A 60 11.76 4.20 1.55
CA VAL A 60 12.49 5.03 0.58
C VAL A 60 13.65 5.72 1.27
N GLU A 61 14.74 5.90 0.53
CA GLU A 61 15.89 6.66 1.02
C GLU A 61 15.63 8.16 0.86
N ARG A 62 15.84 8.93 1.93
CA ARG A 62 15.86 10.39 1.90
C ARG A 62 17.05 10.93 2.69
N GLY A 63 18.10 11.31 1.97
CA GLY A 63 19.31 11.79 2.60
C GLY A 63 19.96 10.68 3.41
N TYR A 64 19.95 10.80 4.74
CA TYR A 64 20.46 9.78 5.66
C TYR A 64 19.36 8.97 6.36
N ASP A 65 18.08 9.26 6.05
CA ASP A 65 16.93 8.64 6.70
C ASP A 65 16.22 7.64 5.77
N GLU A 66 15.66 6.59 6.37
CA GLU A 66 14.71 5.67 5.73
C GLU A 66 13.29 6.09 6.12
N ILE A 67 12.44 6.38 5.13
CA ILE A 67 11.05 6.79 5.38
C ILE A 67 10.10 5.69 4.92
N PRO A 68 9.24 5.15 5.82
CA PRO A 68 8.28 4.12 5.47
C PRO A 68 7.06 4.72 4.77
N TYR A 69 6.73 4.21 3.59
CA TYR A 69 5.47 4.43 2.89
C TYR A 69 4.61 3.17 2.97
N PHE A 70 3.29 3.33 2.89
CA PHE A 70 2.34 2.24 3.15
C PHE A 70 1.38 2.04 1.98
N VAL A 71 1.44 0.89 1.34
CA VAL A 71 0.47 0.46 0.33
C VAL A 71 -0.66 -0.28 1.03
N TYR A 72 -1.89 0.16 0.79
CA TYR A 72 -3.10 -0.48 1.26
C TYR A 72 -3.76 -1.25 0.13
N ILE A 73 -4.14 -2.49 0.41
CA ILE A 73 -4.63 -3.44 -0.59
C ILE A 73 -5.93 -4.04 -0.07
N ASP A 74 -6.95 -4.15 -0.92
CA ASP A 74 -8.17 -4.89 -0.61
C ASP A 74 -7.81 -6.36 -0.35
N ALA A 75 -8.02 -6.82 0.88
CA ALA A 75 -7.70 -8.19 1.27
C ALA A 75 -8.57 -9.21 0.55
N GLU A 76 -9.74 -8.85 0.02
CA GLU A 76 -10.62 -9.77 -0.70
C GLU A 76 -10.20 -9.96 -2.16
N THR A 77 -9.84 -8.88 -2.84
CA THR A 77 -9.58 -8.88 -4.30
C THR A 77 -8.11 -8.79 -4.66
N GLY A 78 -7.26 -8.33 -3.75
CA GLY A 78 -5.85 -8.01 -4.01
C GLY A 78 -5.63 -6.71 -4.78
N GLU A 79 -6.68 -5.90 -4.98
CA GLU A 79 -6.59 -4.60 -5.63
C GLU A 79 -5.87 -3.59 -4.72
N VAL A 80 -4.90 -2.86 -5.28
CA VAL A 80 -4.27 -1.73 -4.57
C VAL A 80 -5.27 -0.59 -4.44
N LEU A 81 -5.50 -0.15 -3.21
CA LEU A 81 -6.48 0.89 -2.89
C LEU A 81 -5.88 2.29 -2.93
N PHE A 82 -4.71 2.46 -2.31
CA PHE A 82 -3.95 3.71 -2.25
C PHE A 82 -2.59 3.48 -1.58
N THR A 83 -1.72 4.47 -1.68
CA THR A 83 -0.42 4.52 -1.01
C THR A 83 -0.33 5.76 -0.15
N MET A 84 -0.10 5.57 1.14
CA MET A 84 0.11 6.65 2.09
C MET A 84 1.60 6.94 2.23
N THR A 85 1.96 8.20 1.99
CA THR A 85 3.30 8.75 2.16
C THR A 85 3.28 9.84 3.23
N GLU A 86 4.44 10.41 3.55
CA GLU A 86 4.52 11.60 4.40
C GLU A 86 3.84 12.86 3.80
N HIS A 87 3.63 12.90 2.48
CA HIS A 87 3.00 14.02 1.75
C HIS A 87 1.52 13.75 1.41
N GLY A 88 0.92 12.71 2.00
CA GLY A 88 -0.44 12.27 1.67
C GLY A 88 -0.45 11.09 0.69
N TYR A 89 -1.45 11.02 -0.18
CA TYR A 89 -1.64 9.89 -1.10
C TYR A 89 -0.68 10.02 -2.29
N ALA A 90 0.12 8.99 -2.57
CA ALA A 90 1.06 9.04 -3.69
C ALA A 90 0.33 9.22 -5.02
N GLU A 91 -0.85 8.63 -5.15
CA GLU A 91 -1.68 8.66 -6.35
C GLU A 91 -2.17 10.08 -6.72
N ASP A 92 -2.12 11.05 -5.79
CA ASP A 92 -2.49 12.44 -6.08
C ASP A 92 -1.42 13.19 -6.89
N TRP A 93 -0.20 12.65 -6.95
CA TRP A 93 0.96 13.29 -7.56
C TRP A 93 1.55 12.49 -8.72
N GLU A 94 1.00 11.32 -8.99
CA GLU A 94 1.44 10.40 -10.04
C GLU A 94 0.41 10.41 -11.18
N ASP A 95 0.85 10.81 -12.38
CA ASP A 95 0.06 10.71 -13.62
C ASP A 95 -0.27 9.25 -13.99
#